data_AF-A0A671WJQ0-F1
#
_entry.id   AF-A0A671WJQ0-F1
#
_cell.length_a   1.000
_cell.length_b   1.000
_cell.length_c   1.000
_cell.angle_alpha   90.00
_cell.angle_beta   90.00
_cell.angle_gamma   90.00
#
_symmetry.space_group_name_H-M   'P 1'
#
loop_
_entity.id
_entity.type
_entity.pdbx_description
1 polymer ?
#
loop_
_entity_poly.entity_id
_entity_poly.type
_entity_poly.pdbx_seq_one_letter_code
_entity_poly.pdbx_strand_id
1 'polypeptide(L)'
;KAVGSLIRRDAQPAQQALCKVRTEVVEVTRAMLDRSNANFLLWPPCVEVQRCSGCCNTKSLQCVPVVTHTRYLQVMKIEYINKRPTYAKAVVSVIDHVECRCQPAPRPPVPKKKSSPGEKRAPTPSQEARPREGDTETAADEKRRRGEAASKGS
;
A
#
# COMPACT_ATOMS: atom_id res chain seq x y z
N LYS A 1 35.17 -7.04 -33.86
CA LYS A 1 35.54 -6.69 -32.45
C LYS A 1 34.54 -7.37 -31.53
N ALA A 2 34.92 -8.47 -30.88
CA ALA A 2 34.08 -9.08 -29.86
C ALA A 2 34.23 -8.26 -28.58
N VAL A 3 33.14 -7.66 -28.11
CA VAL A 3 33.08 -7.14 -26.74
C VAL A 3 33.00 -8.36 -25.84
N GLY A 4 34.16 -8.94 -25.55
CA GLY A 4 34.29 -10.07 -24.65
C GLY A 4 33.73 -9.66 -23.29
N SER A 5 32.66 -10.34 -22.88
CA SER A 5 31.99 -10.15 -21.60
C SER A 5 33.02 -10.15 -20.46
N LEU A 6 33.27 -8.99 -19.85
CA LEU A 6 34.17 -8.80 -18.69
C LEU A 6 33.54 -9.35 -17.40
N ILE A 7 32.82 -10.46 -17.47
CA ILE A 7 32.23 -11.09 -16.29
C ILE A 7 33.29 -11.98 -15.65
N ARG A 8 33.53 -11.77 -14.36
CA ARG A 8 34.46 -12.58 -13.57
C ARG A 8 34.02 -14.04 -13.64
N ARG A 9 34.90 -14.93 -14.14
CA ARG A 9 34.59 -16.35 -14.35
C ARG A 9 34.21 -17.08 -13.05
N ASP A 10 34.71 -16.62 -11.91
CA ASP A 10 34.41 -17.16 -10.58
C ASP A 10 33.19 -16.48 -9.92
N ALA A 11 32.41 -15.69 -10.67
CA ALA A 11 31.18 -15.12 -10.15
C ALA A 11 30.11 -16.21 -10.01
N GLN A 12 29.65 -16.42 -8.78
CA GLN A 12 28.51 -17.27 -8.51
C GLN A 12 27.22 -16.57 -8.96
N PRO A 13 26.25 -17.28 -9.56
CA PRO A 13 24.94 -16.73 -9.87
C PRO A 13 24.27 -16.18 -8.61
N ALA A 14 23.66 -15.01 -8.71
CA ALA A 14 22.92 -14.41 -7.61
C ALA A 14 21.65 -15.23 -7.30
N GLN A 15 21.42 -15.52 -6.02
CA GLN A 15 20.20 -16.18 -5.58
C GLN A 15 19.17 -15.14 -5.15
N GLN A 16 17.94 -15.25 -5.67
CA GLN A 16 16.85 -14.37 -5.27
C GLN A 16 16.44 -14.62 -3.81
N ALA A 17 16.31 -13.54 -3.04
CA ALA A 17 15.70 -13.59 -1.72
C ALA A 17 14.18 -13.76 -1.87
N LEU A 18 13.68 -14.99 -1.74
CA LEU A 18 12.25 -15.29 -1.83
C LEU A 18 11.45 -14.63 -0.70
N CYS A 19 10.18 -14.31 -0.98
CA CYS A 19 9.21 -13.82 0.01
C CYS A 19 8.94 -14.91 1.07
N LYS A 20 9.46 -14.73 2.27
CA LYS A 20 9.28 -15.65 3.41
C LYS A 20 9.49 -14.95 4.74
N VAL A 21 9.08 -15.62 5.81
CA VAL A 21 9.36 -15.19 7.19
C VAL A 21 10.86 -15.31 7.46
N ARG A 22 11.45 -14.26 8.04
CA ARG A 22 12.83 -14.24 8.56
C ARG A 22 12.86 -13.59 9.93
N THR A 23 13.89 -13.93 10.69
CA THR A 23 14.19 -13.27 11.96
C THR A 23 14.81 -11.91 11.71
N GLU A 24 14.24 -10.90 12.35
CA GLU A 24 14.75 -9.54 12.38
C GLU A 24 14.87 -9.09 13.84
N VAL A 25 15.82 -8.19 14.10
CA VAL A 25 16.02 -7.60 15.42
C VAL A 25 15.27 -6.28 15.46
N VAL A 26 14.41 -6.11 16.45
CA VAL A 26 13.70 -4.85 16.69
C VAL A 26 14.06 -4.27 18.05
N GLU A 27 14.15 -2.95 18.10
CA GLU A 27 14.35 -2.21 19.33
C GLU A 27 13.09 -2.28 20.22
N VAL A 28 13.30 -2.51 21.51
CA VAL A 28 12.26 -2.45 22.54
C VAL A 28 12.10 -1.00 22.96
N THR A 29 11.15 -0.32 22.33
CA THR A 29 10.92 1.12 22.57
C THR A 29 10.01 1.36 23.78
N ARG A 30 10.17 2.54 24.41
CA ARG A 30 9.30 2.98 25.51
C ARG A 30 7.82 2.97 25.12
N ALA A 31 7.51 3.34 23.88
CA ALA A 31 6.16 3.39 23.33
C ALA A 31 5.45 2.03 23.28
N MET A 32 6.20 0.91 23.36
CA MET A 32 5.63 -0.44 23.45
C MET A 32 5.05 -0.73 24.85
N LEU A 33 5.50 -0.03 25.89
CA LEU A 33 4.99 -0.16 27.26
C LEU A 33 4.06 1.00 27.62
N ASP A 34 4.56 2.24 27.52
CA ASP A 34 3.82 3.45 27.88
C ASP A 34 4.29 4.61 26.99
N ARG A 35 3.35 5.26 26.31
CA ARG A 35 3.65 6.42 25.43
C ARG A 35 3.71 7.74 26.21
N SER A 36 3.16 7.78 27.42
CA SER A 36 3.01 9.00 28.21
C SER A 36 4.22 9.31 29.09
N ASN A 37 4.95 8.26 29.54
CA ASN A 37 6.08 8.39 30.43
C ASN A 37 7.40 8.09 29.71
N ALA A 38 8.40 8.97 29.86
CA ALA A 38 9.74 8.79 29.28
C ALA A 38 10.84 8.48 30.32
N ASN A 39 10.50 8.42 31.61
CA ASN A 39 11.44 8.40 32.74
C ASN A 39 11.84 6.98 33.18
N PHE A 40 11.87 6.02 32.26
CA PHE A 40 12.32 4.65 32.53
C PHE A 40 13.14 4.10 31.37
N LEU A 41 13.94 3.06 31.60
CA LEU A 41 14.63 2.27 30.59
C LEU A 41 14.06 0.86 30.55
N LEU A 42 14.21 0.17 29.43
CA LEU A 42 13.80 -1.22 29.25
C LEU A 42 15.01 -2.11 28.96
N TRP A 43 15.01 -3.31 29.54
CA TRP A 43 16.04 -4.32 29.31
C TRP A 43 15.42 -5.70 29.03
N PRO A 44 15.84 -6.43 27.99
CA PRO A 44 16.86 -6.07 26.99
C PRO A 44 16.41 -4.93 26.04
N PRO A 45 17.35 -4.22 25.38
CA PRO A 45 17.01 -3.11 24.48
C PRO A 45 16.53 -3.57 23.09
N CYS A 46 16.80 -4.82 22.71
CA CYS A 46 16.40 -5.39 21.42
C CYS A 46 15.90 -6.82 21.60
N VAL A 47 14.99 -7.24 20.73
CA VAL A 47 14.44 -8.60 20.71
C VAL A 47 14.31 -9.09 19.27
N GLU A 48 14.30 -10.41 19.11
CA GLU A 48 14.02 -11.07 17.84
C GLU A 48 12.51 -11.14 17.57
N VAL A 49 12.14 -10.79 16.35
CA VAL A 49 10.77 -10.92 15.82
C VAL A 49 10.78 -11.59 14.46
N GLN A 50 9.65 -12.15 14.07
CA GLN A 50 9.44 -12.74 12.76
C GLN A 50 8.79 -11.72 11.82
N ARG A 51 9.43 -11.46 10.67
CA ARG A 51 8.94 -10.50 9.68
C ARG A 51 9.01 -11.07 8.27
N CYS A 52 8.09 -10.62 7.43
CA CYS A 52 8.05 -10.98 6.02
C CYS A 52 9.05 -10.10 5.28
N SER A 53 9.99 -10.74 4.59
CA SER A 53 10.99 -10.06 3.78
C SER A 53 11.26 -10.82 2.48
N GLY A 54 11.99 -10.19 1.57
CA GLY A 54 12.31 -10.73 0.25
C GLY A 54 11.45 -10.13 -0.86
N CYS A 55 11.64 -10.66 -2.07
CA CYS A 55 11.13 -10.11 -3.31
C CYS A 55 10.15 -11.08 -3.98
N CYS A 56 9.14 -10.51 -4.63
CA CYS A 56 8.27 -11.21 -5.57
C CYS A 56 8.87 -11.16 -6.99
N ASN A 57 8.32 -11.94 -7.92
CA ASN A 57 8.83 -12.01 -9.30
C ASN A 57 8.58 -10.74 -10.11
N THR A 58 7.55 -9.97 -9.77
CA THR A 58 7.19 -8.73 -10.46
C THR A 58 7.10 -7.57 -9.49
N LYS A 59 7.40 -6.36 -9.98
CA LYS A 59 7.29 -5.11 -9.19
C LYS A 59 5.86 -4.71 -8.85
N SER A 60 4.86 -5.32 -9.52
CA SER A 60 3.44 -5.13 -9.22
C SER A 60 2.98 -5.89 -7.97
N LEU A 61 3.81 -6.79 -7.44
CA LEU A 61 3.54 -7.57 -6.25
C LEU A 61 4.42 -7.10 -5.09
N GLN A 62 3.86 -7.13 -3.89
CA GLN A 62 4.55 -6.84 -2.64
C GLN A 62 4.49 -8.06 -1.72
N CYS A 63 5.62 -8.37 -1.06
CA CYS A 63 5.67 -9.40 -0.03
C CYS A 63 5.05 -8.87 1.26
N VAL A 64 3.93 -9.46 1.69
CA VAL A 64 3.15 -9.01 2.85
C VAL A 64 2.79 -10.19 3.76
N PRO A 65 2.62 -9.97 5.08
CA PRO A 65 2.09 -10.99 5.97
C PRO A 65 0.62 -11.27 5.67
N VAL A 66 0.26 -12.55 5.65
CA VAL A 66 -1.14 -13.00 5.56
C VAL A 66 -1.66 -13.55 6.88
N VAL A 67 -0.76 -13.99 7.77
CA VAL A 67 -1.07 -14.39 9.14
C VAL A 67 -0.06 -13.74 10.07
N THR A 68 -0.55 -13.17 11.16
CA THR A 68 0.27 -12.58 12.23
C THR A 68 -0.10 -13.18 13.58
N HIS A 69 0.85 -13.12 14.51
CA HIS A 69 0.67 -13.54 15.89
C HIS A 69 1.24 -12.48 16.82
N THR A 70 0.45 -12.11 17.84
CA THR A 70 0.91 -11.20 18.88
C THR A 70 1.52 -11.99 20.02
N ARG A 71 2.80 -11.75 20.31
CA ARG A 71 3.53 -12.39 21.40
C ARG A 71 3.85 -11.38 22.49
N TYR A 72 3.66 -11.78 23.74
CA TYR A 72 3.95 -10.96 24.91
C TYR A 72 5.31 -11.32 25.48
N LEU A 73 6.15 -10.32 25.73
CA LEU A 73 7.49 -10.46 26.24
C LEU A 73 7.59 -9.79 27.60
N GLN A 74 8.17 -10.50 28.57
CA GLN A 74 8.52 -9.91 29.85
C GLN A 74 9.85 -9.19 29.71
N VAL A 75 9.87 -7.91 30.07
CA VAL A 75 11.07 -7.05 30.08
C VAL A 75 11.27 -6.45 31.47
N MET A 76 12.48 -5.97 31.73
CA MET A 76 12.81 -5.25 32.96
C MET A 76 12.67 -3.75 32.72
N LYS A 77 11.80 -3.10 33.50
CA LYS A 77 11.67 -1.65 33.60
C LYS A 77 12.64 -1.15 34.67
N ILE A 78 13.45 -0.14 34.32
CA ILE A 78 14.44 0.47 35.19
C ILE A 78 14.09 1.95 35.36
N GLU A 79 13.76 2.36 36.59
CA GLU A 79 13.42 3.75 36.94
C GLU A 79 14.45 4.30 37.91
N TYR A 80 14.81 5.58 37.78
CA TYR A 80 15.73 6.22 38.72
C TYR A 80 14.95 7.07 39.71
N ILE A 81 14.85 6.60 40.95
CA ILE A 81 14.18 7.29 42.05
C ILE A 81 15.25 7.66 43.07
N ASN A 82 15.35 8.93 43.46
CA ASN A 82 16.36 9.42 44.41
C ASN A 82 17.81 8.99 44.05
N LYS A 83 18.17 9.10 42.75
CA LYS A 83 19.46 8.67 42.18
C LYS A 83 19.78 7.16 42.33
N ARG A 84 18.80 6.32 42.67
CA ARG A 84 18.94 4.87 42.76
C ARG A 84 18.07 4.16 41.71
N PRO A 85 18.60 3.14 41.02
CA PRO A 85 17.81 2.37 40.08
C PRO A 85 16.81 1.47 40.82
N THR A 86 15.57 1.48 40.37
CA THR A 86 14.46 0.63 40.81
C THR A 86 14.08 -0.27 39.65
N TYR A 87 13.94 -1.57 39.91
CA TYR A 87 13.68 -2.58 38.89
C TYR A 87 12.28 -3.14 39.05
N ALA A 88 11.52 -3.16 37.95
CA ALA A 88 10.19 -3.75 37.90
C ALA A 88 10.05 -4.65 36.67
N LYS A 89 9.18 -5.65 36.74
CA LYS A 89 8.79 -6.43 35.56
C LYS A 89 7.71 -5.68 34.80
N ALA A 90 7.84 -5.65 33.48
CA ALA A 90 6.87 -5.10 32.57
C ALA A 90 6.61 -6.07 31.42
N VAL A 91 5.46 -5.93 30.77
CA VAL A 91 5.09 -6.75 29.61
C VAL A 91 4.96 -5.83 28.40
N VAL A 92 5.64 -6.19 27.31
CA VAL A 92 5.51 -5.54 26.01
C VAL A 92 4.97 -6.54 25.00
N SER A 93 4.27 -6.05 23.97
CA SER A 93 3.78 -6.89 22.87
C SER A 93 4.60 -6.69 21.61
N VAL A 94 4.92 -7.78 20.92
CA VAL A 94 5.48 -7.76 19.56
C VAL A 94 4.54 -8.47 18.60
N ILE A 95 4.63 -8.12 17.32
CA ILE A 95 3.86 -8.76 16.24
C ILE A 95 4.85 -9.56 15.38
N ASP A 96 4.62 -10.87 15.37
CA ASP A 96 5.33 -11.85 14.58
C ASP A 96 4.52 -12.19 13.32
N HIS A 97 5.16 -12.21 12.16
CA HIS A 97 4.58 -12.68 10.92
C HIS A 97 4.72 -14.21 10.86
N VAL A 98 3.62 -14.91 10.64
CA VAL A 98 3.57 -16.39 10.63
C VAL A 98 3.59 -16.93 9.20
N GLU A 99 2.90 -16.26 8.27
CA GLU A 99 2.86 -16.64 6.86
C GLU A 99 2.96 -15.39 5.98
N CYS A 100 3.68 -15.49 4.86
CA CYS A 100 3.89 -14.40 3.89
C CYS A 100 3.40 -14.81 2.50
N ARG A 101 2.81 -13.87 1.75
CA ARG A 101 2.47 -14.07 0.34
C ARG A 101 2.76 -12.83 -0.50
N CYS A 102 2.96 -13.04 -1.80
CA CYS A 102 3.03 -11.97 -2.78
C CYS A 102 1.62 -11.53 -3.18
N GLN A 103 1.26 -10.28 -2.88
CA GLN A 103 -0.04 -9.71 -3.22
C GLN A 103 0.11 -8.47 -4.11
N PRO A 104 -0.87 -8.14 -4.97
CA PRO A 104 -0.84 -6.90 -5.75
C PRO A 104 -0.64 -5.68 -4.85
N ALA A 105 0.35 -4.85 -5.19
CA ALA A 105 0.58 -3.61 -4.46
C ALA A 105 -0.68 -2.73 -4.52
N PRO A 106 -1.08 -2.08 -3.42
CA PRO A 106 -2.15 -1.10 -3.45
C PRO A 106 -1.85 -0.05 -4.51
N ARG A 107 -2.79 0.18 -5.44
CA ARG A 107 -2.60 1.25 -6.43
C ARG A 107 -2.53 2.58 -5.66
N PRO A 108 -1.52 3.42 -5.90
CA PRO A 108 -1.54 4.77 -5.36
C PRO A 108 -2.82 5.46 -5.85
N PRO A 109 -3.49 6.27 -5.00
CA PRO A 109 -4.64 7.04 -5.44
C PRO A 109 -4.18 7.94 -6.58
N VAL A 110 -4.74 7.73 -7.78
CA VAL A 110 -4.52 8.63 -8.92
C VAL A 110 -4.99 10.03 -8.51
N PRO A 111 -4.15 11.07 -8.62
CA PRO A 111 -4.62 12.43 -8.40
C PRO A 111 -5.73 12.71 -9.40
N LYS A 112 -6.93 13.02 -8.90
CA LYS A 112 -8.04 13.49 -9.73
C LYS A 112 -7.55 14.75 -10.46
N LYS A 113 -7.30 14.65 -11.76
CA LYS A 113 -7.12 15.85 -12.60
C LYS A 113 -8.40 16.66 -12.45
N LYS A 114 -8.34 17.78 -11.74
CA LYS A 114 -9.39 18.80 -11.78
C LYS A 114 -9.46 19.25 -13.25
N SER A 115 -10.49 18.85 -13.96
CA SER A 115 -10.84 19.47 -15.23
C SER A 115 -11.22 20.92 -14.91
N SER A 116 -10.29 21.84 -15.13
CA SER A 116 -10.54 23.28 -15.08
C SER A 116 -11.60 23.63 -16.13
N PRO A 117 -12.65 24.39 -15.80
CA PRO A 117 -13.60 24.89 -16.78
C PRO A 117 -12.98 26.03 -17.59
N GLY A 118 -13.03 25.91 -18.93
CA GLY A 118 -13.07 27.04 -19.86
C GLY A 118 -11.78 27.86 -20.03
N GLU A 119 -11.13 27.71 -21.18
CA GLU A 119 -10.54 28.86 -21.85
C GLU A 119 -10.80 28.73 -23.36
N LYS A 120 -11.39 29.78 -23.93
CA LYS A 120 -11.95 29.79 -25.27
C LYS A 120 -10.82 29.89 -26.29
N ARG A 121 -10.67 28.88 -27.16
CA ARG A 121 -9.76 28.98 -28.30
C ARG A 121 -10.51 29.50 -29.51
N ALA A 122 -10.17 30.71 -29.94
CA ALA A 122 -10.62 31.30 -31.18
C ALA A 122 -10.19 30.44 -32.40
N PRO A 123 -10.97 30.41 -33.49
CA PRO A 123 -10.72 29.54 -34.63
C PRO A 123 -9.78 30.20 -35.65
N THR A 124 -8.87 29.41 -36.25
CA THR A 124 -8.10 29.77 -37.46
C THR A 124 -8.70 29.03 -38.67
N PRO A 125 -8.71 29.61 -39.89
CA PRO A 125 -9.62 29.21 -40.97
C PRO A 125 -8.96 28.31 -42.04
N SER A 126 -9.82 27.82 -42.94
CA SER A 126 -9.58 27.07 -44.20
C SER A 126 -9.57 25.54 -43.99
N GLN A 127 -10.36 24.71 -44.69
CA GLN A 127 -10.68 24.70 -46.12
C GLN A 127 -12.03 23.98 -46.39
N GLU A 128 -12.87 24.64 -47.18
CA GLU A 128 -13.77 24.16 -48.25
C GLU A 128 -14.51 22.80 -48.12
N ALA A 129 -15.84 22.87 -47.93
CA ALA A 129 -16.81 21.90 -48.45
C ALA A 129 -18.19 22.57 -48.65
N ARG A 130 -18.65 22.66 -49.90
CA ARG A 130 -20.04 23.00 -50.30
C ARG A 130 -20.92 21.72 -50.37
N PRO A 131 -22.25 21.79 -50.60
CA PRO A 131 -23.28 21.96 -49.56
C PRO A 131 -24.32 20.81 -49.55
N ARG A 132 -25.36 21.03 -48.74
CA ARG A 132 -26.42 20.14 -48.23
C ARG A 132 -27.51 19.72 -49.24
N GLU A 133 -28.07 18.53 -48.99
CA GLU A 133 -29.47 18.10 -49.22
C GLU A 133 -29.81 17.15 -48.06
N GLY A 134 -30.96 17.14 -47.39
CA GLY A 134 -32.19 17.91 -47.42
C GLY A 134 -33.03 17.43 -46.23
N ASP A 135 -33.79 18.33 -45.61
CA ASP A 135 -34.72 18.04 -44.51
C ASP A 135 -35.95 17.28 -45.04
N THR A 136 -36.43 16.26 -44.32
CA THR A 136 -37.88 15.98 -44.20
C THR A 136 -38.19 15.22 -42.91
N GLU A 137 -39.15 15.78 -42.19
CA GLU A 137 -39.81 15.26 -40.99
C GLU A 137 -40.40 13.87 -41.17
N THR A 138 -40.55 13.13 -40.06
CA THR A 138 -41.88 12.61 -39.70
C THR A 138 -41.99 12.41 -38.19
N ALA A 139 -42.88 13.20 -37.60
CA ALA A 139 -43.36 13.07 -36.25
C ALA A 139 -44.39 11.92 -36.17
N ALA A 140 -43.95 10.71 -35.83
CA ALA A 140 -44.84 9.63 -35.35
C ALA A 140 -44.02 8.38 -34.95
N ASP A 141 -43.43 8.34 -33.74
CA ASP A 141 -43.30 7.04 -33.04
C ASP A 141 -42.98 7.12 -31.52
N GLU A 142 -42.52 8.26 -30.99
CA GLU A 142 -42.16 8.32 -29.56
C GLU A 142 -43.37 8.46 -28.60
N LYS A 143 -44.61 8.28 -29.08
CA LYS A 143 -45.82 8.27 -28.25
C LYS A 143 -46.35 6.86 -27.97
N ARG A 144 -45.53 5.82 -28.17
CA ARG A 144 -45.89 4.41 -27.86
C ARG A 144 -45.13 3.78 -26.70
N ARG A 145 -44.13 4.46 -26.10
CA ARG A 145 -43.37 3.91 -24.95
C ARG A 145 -43.63 4.58 -23.59
N ARG A 146 -44.57 5.53 -23.51
CA ARG A 146 -44.92 6.28 -22.28
C ARG A 146 -46.39 6.12 -21.88
N GLY A 147 -46.95 4.92 -22.04
CA GLY A 147 -48.38 4.66 -21.84
C GLY A 147 -48.77 3.53 -20.87
N GLU A 148 -47.83 2.80 -20.27
CA GLU A 148 -48.15 1.71 -19.34
C GLU A 148 -47.23 1.74 -18.11
N ALA A 149 -47.37 2.78 -17.29
CA ALA A 149 -46.86 2.78 -15.92
C ALA A 149 -47.55 3.88 -15.09
N ALA A 150 -48.88 3.88 -15.04
CA ALA A 150 -49.60 4.59 -13.97
C ALA A 150 -51.04 4.07 -13.85
N SER A 151 -51.41 3.71 -12.61
CA SER A 151 -52.76 3.44 -12.11
C SER A 151 -53.25 1.99 -12.13
N LYS A 152 -53.00 1.28 -11.01
CA LYS A 152 -54.03 0.52 -10.27
C LYS A 152 -53.55 0.23 -8.85
N GLY A 153 -54.14 0.97 -7.92
CA GLY A 153 -53.91 0.94 -6.48
C GLY A 153 -55.06 1.62 -5.74
N SER A 154 -56.29 1.24 -6.08
CA SER A 154 -57.56 1.27 -5.31
C SER A 154 -58.70 1.00 -6.27
#